data_AF-F7NJ58-F1
#
_entry.id   AF-F7NJ58-F1
#
_cell.length_a   1.000
_cell.length_b   1.000
_cell.length_c   1.000
_cell.angle_alpha   90.00
_cell.angle_beta   90.00
_cell.angle_gamma   90.00
#
_symmetry.space_group_name_H-M   'P 1'
#
loop_
_entity.id
_entity.type
_entity.pdbx_description
1 polymer ?
#
loop_
_entity_poly.entity_id
_entity_poly.type
_entity_poly.pdbx_seq_one_letter_code
_entity_poly.pdbx_strand_id
1 'polypeptide(L)'
;MHRISGLQLVVVAALFFFSFFAVPGTVSASIKVAIIPYINSSAEERSVVGETINKKLDDYFQKNARYSIVPPELVNLVLARHGYDAAQMILPEKEFMMTLANDLDADAVLALDFTRIQAYRRYTIITSTTIGSVSVYAKALSVYDSHFVSLRVEKQARLTTYSIGPGFREKEAIAASIEQAMDELFRRLPF
;
A
#
# COMPACT_ATOMS: atom_id res chain seq x y z
N MET A 1 -68.19 6.53 50.34
CA MET A 1 -67.37 6.04 51.46
C MET A 1 -66.49 4.89 50.95
N HIS A 2 -65.19 5.12 50.77
CA HIS A 2 -64.14 4.19 51.18
C HIS A 2 -62.76 4.84 50.97
N ARG A 3 -62.10 5.13 52.10
CA ARG A 3 -60.67 5.40 52.18
C ARG A 3 -59.92 4.13 51.83
N ILE A 4 -58.85 4.24 51.03
CA ILE A 4 -57.78 3.25 51.00
C ILE A 4 -56.50 3.98 51.41
N SER A 5 -56.00 3.52 52.56
CA SER A 5 -54.85 3.96 53.31
C SER A 5 -53.55 3.57 52.62
N GLY A 6 -52.52 4.42 52.77
CA GLY A 6 -51.16 4.08 52.39
C GLY A 6 -50.66 2.89 53.21
N LEU A 7 -50.11 1.89 52.52
CA LEU A 7 -48.99 1.07 52.97
C LEU A 7 -48.57 0.08 51.87
N GLN A 8 -48.24 0.51 50.65
CA GLN A 8 -47.46 -0.32 49.70
C GLN A 8 -46.62 0.58 48.80
N LEU A 9 -45.70 1.30 49.43
CA LEU A 9 -44.69 2.13 48.76
C LEU A 9 -43.33 1.45 48.83
N VAL A 10 -43.23 0.18 48.42
CA VAL A 10 -41.96 -0.50 48.17
C VAL A 10 -42.24 -1.55 47.10
N VAL A 11 -41.34 -1.69 46.11
CA VAL A 11 -41.15 -2.82 45.16
C VAL A 11 -41.30 -2.51 43.65
N VAL A 12 -41.88 -1.41 43.17
CA VAL A 12 -42.00 -1.22 41.68
C VAL A 12 -40.88 -0.39 41.03
N ALA A 13 -39.87 0.07 41.78
CA ALA A 13 -38.80 0.93 41.26
C ALA A 13 -37.49 0.18 40.92
N ALA A 14 -37.56 -0.91 40.15
CA ALA A 14 -36.36 -1.65 39.72
C ALA A 14 -36.50 -2.30 38.33
N LEU A 15 -37.17 -1.63 37.37
CA LEU A 15 -37.39 -2.23 36.04
C LEU A 15 -37.28 -1.27 34.85
N PHE A 16 -36.65 -0.12 35.01
CA PHE A 16 -36.35 0.78 33.89
C PHE A 16 -35.04 1.51 34.17
N PHE A 17 -33.91 1.01 33.67
CA PHE A 17 -32.73 1.77 33.23
C PHE A 17 -31.58 0.79 32.89
N PHE A 18 -31.80 -0.08 31.90
CA PHE A 18 -30.69 -0.59 31.09
C PHE A 18 -30.99 -0.23 29.64
N SER A 19 -30.96 1.07 29.38
CA SER A 19 -30.83 1.61 28.03
C SER A 19 -29.49 1.08 27.50
N PHE A 20 -29.58 0.06 26.65
CA PHE A 20 -28.53 -0.37 25.75
C PHE A 20 -27.98 0.88 25.03
N PHE A 21 -26.85 1.41 25.49
CA PHE A 21 -26.01 2.23 24.62
C PHE A 21 -25.37 1.26 23.63
N ALA A 22 -26.09 0.97 22.55
CA ALA A 22 -25.47 0.50 21.33
C ALA A 22 -24.59 1.65 20.83
N VAL A 23 -23.31 1.61 21.20
CA VAL A 23 -22.28 2.41 20.53
C VAL A 23 -22.39 2.00 19.06
N PRO A 24 -22.72 2.90 18.12
CA PRO A 24 -22.60 2.58 16.71
C PRO A 24 -21.13 2.27 16.50
N GLY A 25 -20.80 0.99 16.32
CA GLY A 25 -19.50 0.60 15.83
C GLY A 25 -19.34 1.32 14.51
N THR A 26 -18.44 2.32 14.47
CA THR A 26 -17.96 2.89 13.23
C THR A 26 -17.38 1.71 12.46
N VAL A 27 -18.13 1.21 11.49
CA VAL A 27 -17.57 0.41 10.41
C VAL A 27 -16.59 1.35 9.76
N SER A 28 -15.31 1.25 10.12
CA SER A 28 -14.27 2.06 9.49
C SER A 28 -14.36 1.75 8.00
N ALA A 29 -14.87 2.69 7.21
CA ALA A 29 -14.91 2.54 5.77
C ALA A 29 -13.47 2.23 5.31
N SER A 30 -13.33 1.22 4.46
CA SER A 30 -12.03 0.87 3.88
C SER A 30 -11.52 2.07 3.08
N ILE A 31 -10.25 2.45 3.26
CA ILE A 31 -9.62 3.54 2.53
C ILE A 31 -9.54 3.15 1.05
N LYS A 32 -10.20 3.91 0.18
CA LYS A 32 -10.21 3.66 -1.27
C LYS A 32 -8.94 4.22 -1.91
N VAL A 33 -8.07 3.33 -2.39
CA VAL A 33 -6.74 3.70 -2.92
C VAL A 33 -6.73 3.55 -4.44
N ALA A 34 -6.39 4.64 -5.15
CA ALA A 34 -6.05 4.60 -6.56
C ALA A 34 -4.54 4.40 -6.72
N ILE A 35 -4.15 3.32 -7.41
CA ILE A 35 -2.74 3.01 -7.68
C ILE A 35 -2.48 3.30 -9.15
N ILE A 36 -1.65 4.30 -9.43
CA ILE A 36 -1.22 4.63 -10.79
C ILE A 36 -0.25 3.53 -11.26
N PRO A 37 -0.34 3.07 -12.52
CA PRO A 37 0.62 2.12 -13.08
C PRO A 37 2.05 2.56 -12.78
N TYR A 38 2.85 1.65 -12.23
CA TYR A 38 4.22 1.96 -11.86
C TYR A 38 5.06 2.25 -13.10
N ILE A 39 6.03 3.15 -12.93
CA ILE A 39 7.06 3.43 -13.93
C ILE A 39 8.27 2.56 -13.64
N ASN A 40 8.85 1.96 -14.67
CA ASN A 40 10.12 1.24 -14.58
C ASN A 40 11.21 1.99 -15.34
N SER A 41 11.78 3.02 -14.70
CA SER A 41 12.89 3.79 -15.29
C SER A 41 14.25 3.05 -15.22
N SER A 42 14.31 1.89 -14.57
CA SER A 42 15.57 1.15 -14.37
C SER A 42 16.10 0.39 -15.60
N ALA A 43 15.30 0.29 -16.66
CA ALA A 43 15.55 -0.55 -17.85
C ALA A 43 15.70 -2.06 -17.55
N GLU A 44 15.36 -2.53 -16.35
CA GLU A 44 15.35 -3.95 -16.03
C GLU A 44 14.04 -4.61 -16.51
N GLU A 45 14.13 -5.46 -17.54
CA GLU A 45 12.98 -6.07 -18.20
C GLU A 45 12.67 -7.50 -17.72
N ARG A 46 13.49 -8.07 -16.82
CA ARG A 46 13.24 -9.42 -16.30
C ARG A 46 11.85 -9.51 -15.66
N SER A 47 11.07 -10.54 -16.03
CA SER A 47 9.66 -10.72 -15.60
C SER A 47 9.48 -10.70 -14.09
N VAL A 48 10.50 -11.15 -13.34
CA VAL A 48 10.54 -11.14 -11.88
C VAL A 48 10.26 -9.76 -11.28
N VAL A 49 10.60 -8.67 -11.99
CA VAL A 49 10.31 -7.31 -11.53
C VAL A 49 8.81 -7.08 -11.43
N GLY A 50 8.09 -7.22 -12.55
CA GLY A 50 6.65 -7.02 -12.58
C GLY A 50 5.89 -8.03 -11.71
N GLU A 51 6.30 -9.29 -11.72
CA GLU A 51 5.71 -10.34 -10.86
C GLU A 51 5.83 -9.97 -9.38
N THR A 52 7.02 -9.52 -8.93
CA THR A 52 7.25 -9.17 -7.53
C THR A 52 6.49 -7.91 -7.13
N ILE A 53 6.50 -6.87 -7.97
CA ILE A 53 5.81 -5.60 -7.68
C ILE A 53 4.30 -5.83 -7.57
N ASN A 54 3.69 -6.49 -8.56
CA ASN A 54 2.26 -6.76 -8.58
C ASN A 54 1.84 -7.59 -7.36
N LYS A 55 2.58 -8.66 -7.07
CA LYS A 55 2.34 -9.48 -5.88
C LYS A 55 2.40 -8.65 -4.59
N LYS A 56 3.37 -7.75 -4.44
CA LYS A 56 3.50 -6.91 -3.23
C LYS A 56 2.38 -5.88 -3.10
N LEU A 57 1.93 -5.29 -4.21
CA LEU A 57 0.77 -4.40 -4.23
C LEU A 57 -0.51 -5.17 -3.85
N ASP A 58 -0.74 -6.34 -4.44
CA ASP A 58 -1.89 -7.19 -4.15
C ASP A 58 -1.88 -7.66 -2.69
N ASP A 59 -0.72 -8.14 -2.21
CA ASP A 59 -0.55 -8.61 -0.83
C ASP A 59 -0.81 -7.49 0.19
N TYR A 60 -0.40 -6.26 -0.11
CA TYR A 60 -0.56 -5.15 0.83
C TYR A 60 -1.96 -4.54 0.80
N PHE A 61 -2.52 -4.29 -0.38
CA PHE A 61 -3.77 -3.54 -0.54
C PHE A 61 -5.01 -4.43 -0.72
N GLN A 62 -4.92 -5.58 -1.39
CA GLN A 62 -6.10 -6.44 -1.59
C GLN A 62 -6.37 -7.35 -0.39
N LYS A 63 -5.32 -7.85 0.26
CA LYS A 63 -5.47 -8.78 1.40
C LYS A 63 -5.76 -8.06 2.72
N ASN A 64 -5.53 -6.76 2.78
CA ASN A 64 -5.78 -5.97 3.97
C ASN A 64 -7.17 -5.32 3.89
N ALA A 65 -8.09 -5.76 4.74
CA ALA A 65 -9.46 -5.26 4.80
C ALA A 65 -9.57 -3.75 5.09
N ARG A 66 -8.48 -3.10 5.49
CA ARG A 66 -8.38 -1.65 5.66
C ARG A 66 -8.47 -0.89 4.34
N TYR A 67 -8.12 -1.51 3.22
CA TYR A 67 -8.04 -0.84 1.92
C TYR A 67 -9.04 -1.43 0.92
N SER A 68 -9.47 -0.59 -0.03
CA SER A 68 -10.20 -1.01 -1.23
C SER A 68 -9.49 -0.39 -2.43
N ILE A 69 -9.15 -1.20 -3.43
CA ILE A 69 -8.39 -0.72 -4.59
C ILE A 69 -9.36 -0.27 -5.68
N VAL A 70 -9.12 0.90 -6.25
CA VAL A 70 -9.81 1.33 -7.48
C VAL A 70 -9.37 0.44 -8.64
N PRO A 71 -10.29 -0.15 -9.42
CA PRO A 71 -9.94 -1.01 -10.56
C PRO A 71 -8.92 -0.36 -11.49
N PRO A 72 -7.82 -1.06 -11.86
CA PRO A 72 -6.77 -0.51 -12.72
C PRO A 72 -7.30 0.02 -14.06
N GLU A 73 -8.36 -0.59 -14.60
CA GLU A 73 -8.99 -0.16 -15.85
C GLU A 73 -9.61 1.23 -15.73
N LEU A 74 -10.23 1.54 -14.59
CA LEU A 74 -10.80 2.86 -14.31
C LEU A 74 -9.70 3.89 -14.10
N VAL A 75 -8.64 3.53 -13.37
CA VAL A 75 -7.46 4.40 -13.19
C VAL A 75 -6.88 4.77 -14.55
N ASN A 76 -6.62 3.78 -15.41
CA ASN A 76 -6.07 3.99 -16.75
C ASN A 76 -6.98 4.86 -17.64
N LEU A 77 -8.31 4.65 -17.58
CA LEU A 77 -9.26 5.45 -18.33
C LEU A 77 -9.23 6.92 -17.92
N VAL A 78 -9.16 7.21 -16.62
CA VAL A 78 -9.10 8.59 -16.11
C VAL A 78 -7.74 9.23 -16.41
N LEU A 79 -6.63 8.49 -16.24
CA LEU A 79 -5.31 8.97 -16.63
C LEU A 79 -5.26 9.37 -18.12
N ALA A 80 -5.78 8.52 -19.00
CA ALA A 80 -5.85 8.81 -20.44
C ALA A 80 -6.72 10.03 -20.76
N ARG A 81 -7.84 10.21 -20.05
CA ARG A 81 -8.71 11.40 -20.20
C ARG A 81 -7.99 12.70 -19.88
N HIS A 82 -7.11 12.68 -18.88
CA HIS A 82 -6.30 13.84 -18.50
C HIS A 82 -4.99 13.97 -19.30
N GLY A 83 -4.77 13.11 -20.30
CA GLY A 83 -3.57 13.14 -21.14
C GLY A 83 -2.29 12.74 -20.39
N TYR A 84 -2.42 12.07 -19.24
CA TYR A 84 -1.26 11.53 -18.53
C TYR A 84 -0.81 10.24 -19.21
N ASP A 85 0.46 10.23 -19.62
CA ASP A 85 1.10 9.08 -20.25
C ASP A 85 2.25 8.59 -19.37
N ALA A 86 2.09 7.39 -18.81
CA ALA A 86 3.13 6.74 -18.01
C ALA A 86 4.40 6.45 -18.83
N ALA A 87 4.32 6.40 -20.16
CA ALA A 87 5.50 6.26 -21.03
C ALA A 87 6.41 7.51 -20.99
N GLN A 88 5.91 8.65 -20.51
CA GLN A 88 6.75 9.83 -20.26
C GLN A 88 7.70 9.64 -19.06
N MET A 89 7.54 8.56 -18.27
CA MET A 89 8.40 8.21 -17.13
C MET A 89 8.52 9.32 -16.08
N ILE A 90 7.46 10.10 -15.88
CA ILE A 90 7.42 11.19 -14.89
C ILE A 90 6.31 10.91 -13.88
N LEU A 91 6.65 10.94 -12.59
CA LEU A 91 5.66 10.83 -11.52
C LEU A 91 4.77 12.09 -11.48
N PRO A 92 3.44 11.93 -11.29
CA PRO A 92 2.51 13.04 -11.30
C PRO A 92 2.72 14.00 -10.13
N GLU A 93 2.30 15.25 -10.28
CA GLU A 93 2.33 16.24 -9.19
C GLU A 93 1.09 16.16 -8.28
N LYS A 94 1.18 16.80 -7.11
CA LYS A 94 0.13 16.78 -6.08
C LYS A 94 -1.23 17.20 -6.65
N GLU A 95 -1.26 18.28 -7.43
CA GLU A 95 -2.48 18.85 -8.01
C GLU A 95 -3.16 17.83 -8.91
N PHE A 96 -2.39 17.16 -9.77
CA PHE A 96 -2.89 16.09 -10.63
C PHE A 96 -3.41 14.90 -9.82
N MET A 97 -2.66 14.47 -8.80
CA MET A 97 -3.09 13.37 -7.93
C MET A 97 -4.40 13.71 -7.18
N MET A 98 -4.61 14.95 -6.77
CA MET A 98 -5.88 15.41 -6.18
C MET A 98 -7.02 15.35 -7.20
N THR A 99 -6.80 15.81 -8.43
CA THR A 99 -7.81 15.71 -9.51
C THR A 99 -8.16 14.26 -9.79
N LEU A 100 -7.15 13.39 -9.91
CA LEU A 100 -7.35 11.96 -10.12
C LEU A 100 -8.15 11.32 -8.98
N ALA A 101 -7.85 11.70 -7.73
CA ALA A 101 -8.56 11.19 -6.57
C ALA A 101 -10.05 11.59 -6.58
N ASN A 102 -10.34 12.85 -6.90
CA ASN A 102 -11.72 13.36 -7.00
C ASN A 102 -12.51 12.65 -8.11
N ASP A 103 -11.89 12.44 -9.29
CA ASP A 103 -12.55 11.78 -10.43
C ASP A 103 -12.82 10.29 -10.18
N LEU A 104 -11.98 9.63 -9.39
CA LEU A 104 -12.10 8.22 -9.04
C LEU A 104 -12.85 8.00 -7.72
N ASP A 105 -13.22 9.07 -7.02
CA ASP A 105 -13.76 9.03 -5.66
C ASP A 105 -12.84 8.21 -4.74
N ALA A 106 -11.53 8.45 -4.81
CA ALA A 106 -10.51 7.76 -4.02
C ALA A 106 -10.10 8.61 -2.81
N ASP A 107 -9.90 7.95 -1.67
CA ASP A 107 -9.40 8.55 -0.43
C ASP A 107 -7.88 8.76 -0.45
N ALA A 108 -7.18 8.00 -1.30
CA ALA A 108 -5.74 8.05 -1.41
C ALA A 108 -5.26 7.71 -2.82
N VAL A 109 -4.08 8.23 -3.20
CA VAL A 109 -3.43 7.95 -4.48
C VAL A 109 -1.96 7.58 -4.26
N LEU A 110 -1.51 6.53 -4.93
CA LEU A 110 -0.13 6.06 -4.91
C LEU A 110 0.45 6.02 -6.33
N ALA A 111 1.62 6.61 -6.52
CA ALA A 111 2.42 6.53 -7.74
C ALA A 111 3.83 6.05 -7.40
N LEU A 112 4.37 5.13 -8.21
CA LEU A 112 5.67 4.48 -7.98
C LEU A 112 6.56 4.58 -9.23
N ASP A 113 7.85 4.85 -9.02
CA ASP A 113 8.89 4.81 -10.06
C ASP A 113 10.12 4.03 -9.55
N PHE A 114 10.40 2.92 -10.24
CA PHE A 114 11.57 2.09 -10.00
C PHE A 114 12.74 2.60 -10.84
N THR A 115 13.46 3.58 -10.29
CA THR A 115 14.60 4.25 -10.95
C THR A 115 15.85 3.40 -11.12
N ARG A 116 16.07 2.41 -10.25
CA ARG A 116 17.22 1.51 -10.34
C ARG A 116 16.83 0.14 -9.84
N ILE A 117 17.10 -0.87 -10.64
CA ILE A 117 17.00 -2.29 -10.29
C ILE A 117 18.25 -2.92 -10.89
N GLN A 118 19.10 -3.47 -10.04
CA GLN A 118 20.34 -4.09 -10.49
C GLN A 118 20.61 -5.32 -9.64
N ALA A 119 21.16 -6.35 -10.24
CA ALA A 119 21.75 -7.46 -9.53
C ALA A 119 23.09 -7.83 -10.12
N TYR A 120 24.02 -8.23 -9.25
CA TYR A 120 25.32 -8.73 -9.67
C TYR A 120 25.78 -9.83 -8.71
N ARG A 121 26.63 -10.72 -9.23
CA ARG A 121 27.25 -11.80 -8.45
C ARG A 121 28.69 -11.47 -8.13
N ARG A 122 29.11 -11.84 -6.92
CA ARG A 122 30.49 -11.83 -6.47
C ARG A 122 30.85 -13.22 -6.00
N TYR A 123 31.98 -13.71 -6.51
CA TYR A 123 32.53 -15.00 -6.13
C TYR A 123 33.76 -14.80 -5.26
N THR A 124 33.85 -15.59 -4.19
CA THR A 124 35.08 -15.79 -3.42
C THR A 124 35.49 -17.27 -3.51
N ILE A 125 36.61 -17.63 -2.90
CA ILE A 125 37.11 -19.01 -2.88
C ILE A 125 36.10 -19.97 -2.23
N ILE A 126 35.36 -19.50 -1.22
CA ILE A 126 34.47 -20.34 -0.39
C ILE A 126 32.99 -19.94 -0.45
N THR A 127 32.66 -18.79 -1.03
CA THR A 127 31.28 -18.28 -1.09
C THR A 127 30.92 -17.72 -2.45
N SER A 128 29.63 -17.80 -2.77
CA SER A 128 29.00 -17.06 -3.86
C SER A 128 27.96 -16.12 -3.25
N THR A 129 28.12 -14.82 -3.47
CA THR A 129 27.18 -13.79 -3.01
C THR A 129 26.51 -13.11 -4.19
N THR A 130 25.18 -13.12 -4.22
CA THR A 130 24.36 -12.39 -5.18
C THR A 130 23.76 -11.18 -4.49
N ILE A 131 24.01 -9.99 -5.03
CA ILE A 131 23.55 -8.73 -4.45
C ILE A 131 22.54 -8.10 -5.40
N GLY A 132 21.32 -7.87 -4.90
CA GLY A 132 20.28 -7.09 -5.57
C GLY A 132 20.20 -5.70 -4.95
N SER A 133 19.99 -4.67 -5.75
CA SER A 133 19.85 -3.28 -5.32
C SER A 133 18.67 -2.64 -6.05
N VAL A 134 17.82 -1.97 -5.28
CA VAL A 134 16.62 -1.28 -5.78
C VAL A 134 16.54 0.13 -5.22
N SER A 135 16.16 1.09 -6.07
CA SER A 135 15.79 2.46 -5.72
C SER A 135 14.39 2.75 -6.24
N VAL A 136 13.47 3.05 -5.32
CA VAL A 136 12.07 3.39 -5.62
C VAL A 136 11.80 4.81 -5.17
N TYR A 137 11.20 5.60 -6.05
CA TYR A 137 10.54 6.84 -5.71
C TYR A 137 9.04 6.61 -5.67
N ALA A 138 8.39 7.18 -4.66
CA ALA A 138 6.95 7.17 -4.55
C ALA A 138 6.43 8.57 -4.27
N LYS A 139 5.30 8.88 -4.87
CA LYS A 139 4.45 9.98 -4.45
C LYS A 139 3.17 9.38 -3.91
N ALA A 140 2.79 9.78 -2.70
CA ALA A 140 1.59 9.29 -2.03
C ALA A 140 0.79 10.48 -1.51
N LEU A 141 -0.53 10.42 -1.72
CA LEU A 141 -1.47 11.45 -1.34
C LEU A 141 -2.59 10.81 -0.50
N SER A 142 -2.86 11.37 0.68
CA SER A 142 -4.09 11.17 1.42
C SER A 142 -5.00 12.38 1.19
N VAL A 143 -6.23 12.13 0.74
CA VAL A 143 -7.20 13.20 0.41
C VAL A 143 -7.80 13.81 1.67
N TYR A 144 -8.07 12.98 2.69
CA TYR A 144 -8.73 13.38 3.93
C TYR A 144 -8.06 14.56 4.64
N ASP A 145 -6.73 14.52 4.74
CA ASP A 145 -5.89 15.54 5.37
C ASP A 145 -5.07 16.34 4.34
N SER A 146 -5.29 16.11 3.04
CA SER A 146 -4.52 16.69 1.94
C SER A 146 -2.99 16.51 2.10
N HIS A 147 -2.59 15.43 2.79
CA HIS A 147 -1.20 15.12 3.09
C HIS A 147 -0.55 14.43 1.89
N PHE A 148 0.42 15.13 1.32
CA PHE A 148 1.20 14.65 0.18
C PHE A 148 2.64 14.42 0.63
N VAL A 149 3.15 13.22 0.35
CA VAL A 149 4.54 12.85 0.65
C VAL A 149 5.25 12.37 -0.60
N SER A 150 6.52 12.77 -0.72
CA SER A 150 7.46 12.20 -1.68
C SER A 150 8.48 11.36 -0.93
N LEU A 151 8.55 10.08 -1.26
CA LEU A 151 9.38 9.11 -0.58
C LEU A 151 10.43 8.60 -1.56
N ARG A 152 11.67 8.48 -1.10
CA ARG A 152 12.71 7.70 -1.77
C ARG A 152 13.12 6.57 -0.83
N VAL A 153 13.18 5.36 -1.36
CA VAL A 153 13.63 4.17 -0.66
C VAL A 153 14.68 3.47 -1.50
N GLU A 154 15.83 3.22 -0.88
CA GLU A 154 16.89 2.42 -1.46
C GLU A 154 17.16 1.22 -0.57
N LYS A 155 17.17 0.01 -1.15
CA LYS A 155 17.45 -1.23 -0.43
C LYS A 155 18.38 -2.12 -1.22
N GLN A 156 19.10 -2.95 -0.47
CA GLN A 156 19.98 -3.97 -1.03
C GLN A 156 19.72 -5.29 -0.32
N ALA A 157 19.49 -6.35 -1.11
CA ALA A 157 19.42 -7.71 -0.62
C ALA A 157 20.72 -8.44 -0.95
N ARG A 158 21.33 -9.08 0.05
CA ARG A 158 22.56 -9.88 -0.11
C ARG A 158 22.26 -11.32 0.21
N LEU A 159 22.34 -12.19 -0.81
CA LEU A 159 22.11 -13.62 -0.68
C LEU A 159 23.45 -14.34 -0.82
N THR A 160 23.92 -14.99 0.26
CA THR A 160 25.22 -15.66 0.28
C THR A 160 25.03 -17.16 0.48
N THR A 161 25.71 -17.95 -0.35
CA THR A 161 25.80 -19.41 -0.16
C THR A 161 27.27 -19.87 -0.26
N TYR A 162 27.53 -21.10 0.18
CA TYR A 162 28.82 -21.75 0.00
C TYR A 162 29.06 -22.08 -1.48
N SER A 163 30.32 -21.99 -1.94
CA SER A 163 30.71 -22.16 -3.35
C SER A 163 30.46 -23.56 -3.91
N ILE A 164 30.20 -24.55 -3.04
CA ILE A 164 29.89 -25.94 -3.41
C ILE A 164 28.37 -26.11 -3.53
N GLY A 165 27.78 -25.53 -4.57
CA GLY A 165 26.34 -25.66 -4.84
C GLY A 165 25.82 -24.64 -5.86
N PRO A 166 24.59 -24.81 -6.38
CA PRO A 166 23.97 -23.78 -7.21
C PRO A 166 23.79 -22.51 -6.38
N GLY A 167 24.53 -21.47 -6.73
CA GLY A 167 24.43 -20.15 -6.12
C GLY A 167 23.03 -19.53 -6.25
N PHE A 168 22.73 -18.53 -5.41
CA PHE A 168 21.51 -17.73 -5.55
C PHE A 168 21.47 -17.03 -6.91
N ARG A 169 20.31 -17.07 -7.56
CA ARG A 169 20.13 -16.45 -8.87
C ARG A 169 19.93 -14.95 -8.72
N GLU A 170 20.30 -14.19 -9.75
CA GLU A 170 20.11 -12.73 -9.74
C GLU A 170 18.64 -12.36 -9.61
N LYS A 171 17.73 -13.13 -10.23
CA LYS A 171 16.29 -12.96 -10.09
C LYS A 171 15.82 -13.02 -8.62
N GLU A 172 16.42 -13.86 -7.80
CA GLU A 172 16.06 -14.01 -6.38
C GLU A 172 16.53 -12.78 -5.58
N ALA A 173 17.72 -12.27 -5.90
CA ALA A 173 18.24 -11.06 -5.27
C ALA A 173 17.47 -9.80 -5.70
N ILE A 174 17.05 -9.71 -6.97
CA ILE A 174 16.14 -8.66 -7.47
C ILE A 174 14.84 -8.70 -6.69
N ALA A 175 14.15 -9.85 -6.68
CA ALA A 175 12.89 -10.01 -5.96
C ALA A 175 13.03 -9.59 -4.49
N ALA A 176 14.02 -10.13 -3.77
CA ALA A 176 14.26 -9.80 -2.37
C ALA A 176 14.52 -8.30 -2.13
N SER A 177 15.26 -7.64 -3.03
CA SER A 177 15.53 -6.19 -2.91
C SER A 177 14.29 -5.34 -3.20
N ILE A 178 13.42 -5.76 -4.13
CA ILE A 178 12.12 -5.11 -4.39
C ILE A 178 11.20 -5.27 -3.18
N GLU A 179 11.08 -6.50 -2.66
CA GLU A 179 10.23 -6.78 -1.48
C GLU A 179 10.63 -5.90 -0.29
N GLN A 180 11.93 -5.84 0.03
CA GLN A 180 12.44 -5.00 1.12
C GLN A 180 12.20 -3.50 0.89
N ALA A 181 12.33 -3.02 -0.36
CA ALA A 181 12.08 -1.63 -0.69
C ALA A 181 10.60 -1.28 -0.52
N MET A 182 9.71 -2.14 -1.01
CA MET A 182 8.27 -1.94 -0.91
C MET A 182 7.77 -2.05 0.53
N ASP A 183 8.29 -2.99 1.34
CA ASP A 183 7.94 -3.10 2.76
C ASP A 183 8.35 -1.87 3.58
N GLU A 184 9.48 -1.25 3.25
CA GLU A 184 9.87 0.03 3.84
C GLU A 184 8.99 1.18 3.38
N LEU A 185 8.65 1.21 2.08
CA LEU A 185 7.81 2.23 1.50
C LEU A 185 6.40 2.21 2.11
N PHE A 186 5.79 1.04 2.20
CA PHE A 186 4.47 0.82 2.76
C PHE A 186 4.36 1.23 4.23
N ARG A 187 5.42 1.01 5.03
CA ARG A 187 5.49 1.48 6.42
C ARG A 187 5.51 3.01 6.55
N ARG A 188 5.83 3.72 5.47
CA ARG A 188 5.97 5.19 5.44
C ARG A 188 4.82 5.88 4.69
N LEU A 189 3.81 5.12 4.23
CA LEU A 189 2.65 5.71 3.59
C LEU A 189 1.83 6.52 4.61
N PRO A 190 1.23 7.64 4.19
CA PRO A 190 0.48 8.51 5.08
C PRO A 190 -0.95 8.00 5.38
N PHE A 191 -1.35 6.85 4.81
CA PHE A 191 -2.67 6.26 4.94
C PHE A 191 -2.62 4.77 5.29
#